data_AF-A0A453HLR4-F1
#
_entry.id   AF-A0A453HLR4-F1
#
_cell.length_a   1.000
_cell.length_b   1.000
_cell.length_c   1.000
_cell.angle_alpha   90.00
_cell.angle_beta   90.00
_cell.angle_gamma   90.00
#
_symmetry.space_group_name_H-M   'P 1'
#
loop_
_entity.id
_entity.type
_entity.pdbx_description
1 polymer ?
#
loop_
_entity_poly.entity_id
_entity_poly.type
_entity_poly.pdbx_seq_one_letter_code
_entity_poly.pdbx_strand_id
1 'polypeptide(L)' 'MLALGTSFDTLGEAYDFSNLYSWEKGFGIRYRKSILNVERTKCMQEIVCGCA' A
#
# COMPACT_ATOMS: atom_id res chain seq x y z
N MET A 1 -19.96 2.32 7.06
CA MET A 1 -18.86 2.64 7.99
C MET A 1 -17.63 1.93 7.43
N LEU A 2 -16.62 2.66 6.96
CA LEU A 2 -15.34 2.04 6.58
C LEU A 2 -14.77 1.37 7.84
N ALA A 3 -14.16 0.19 7.70
CA ALA A 3 -13.51 -0.45 8.82
C ALA A 3 -12.37 0.46 9.30
N LEU A 4 -12.16 0.56 10.62
CA LEU A 4 -11.04 1.33 11.16
C LEU A 4 -9.73 0.77 10.58
N GLY A 5 -8.89 1.64 10.02
CA GLY A 5 -7.63 1.24 9.36
C GLY A 5 -7.75 0.88 7.87
N THR A 6 -8.86 1.20 7.20
CA THR A 6 -8.97 1.03 5.72
C THR A 6 -9.00 2.34 4.94
N SER A 7 -8.80 3.48 5.60
CA SER A 7 -8.67 4.81 4.99
C SER A 7 -7.46 5.49 5.59
N PHE A 8 -6.63 6.08 4.74
CA PHE A 8 -5.38 6.74 5.09
C PHE A 8 -5.30 8.07 4.33
N ASP A 9 -4.65 9.06 4.92
CA ASP A 9 -4.49 10.38 4.29
C ASP A 9 -3.37 10.33 3.24
N THR A 10 -2.42 9.40 3.40
CA THR A 10 -1.32 9.23 2.46
C THR A 10 -1.06 7.76 2.10
N LEU A 11 -0.47 7.57 0.91
CA LEU A 11 0.03 6.26 0.48
C LEU A 11 1.12 5.72 1.44
N GLY A 12 1.95 6.61 2.01
CA GLY A 12 3.02 6.23 2.93
C GLY A 12 2.47 5.59 4.20
N GLU A 13 1.46 6.21 4.81
CA GLU A 13 0.76 5.65 5.98
C GLU A 13 0.18 4.27 5.69
N ALA A 14 -0.51 4.11 4.54
CA ALA A 14 -1.06 2.83 4.14
C ALA A 14 0.02 1.76 3.96
N TYR A 15 1.19 2.16 3.42
CA TYR A 15 2.34 1.26 3.25
C TYR A 15 2.96 0.87 4.59
N ASP A 16 3.22 1.83 5.48
CA ASP A 16 3.84 1.56 6.78
C ASP A 16 2.94 0.68 7.65
N PHE A 17 1.64 0.96 7.66
CA PHE A 17 0.64 0.11 8.32
C PHE A 17 0.64 -1.32 7.77
N SER A 18 0.63 -1.47 6.45
CA SER A 18 0.64 -2.77 5.79
C SER A 18 1.96 -3.52 6.04
N ASN A 19 3.08 -2.81 6.07
CA ASN A 19 4.40 -3.39 6.31
C ASN A 19 4.55 -3.89 7.75
N LEU A 20 4.04 -3.12 8.73
CA LEU A 20 4.03 -3.54 10.13
C LEU A 20 3.24 -4.84 10.32
N TYR A 21 2.04 -4.92 9.74
CA TYR A 21 1.24 -6.16 9.75
C TYR A 21 1.97 -7.31 9.06
N SER A 22 2.57 -7.06 7.89
CA SER A 22 3.27 -8.09 7.12
C SER A 22 4.51 -8.61 7.86
N TRP A 23 5.22 -7.74 8.56
CA TRP A 23 6.36 -8.09 9.41
C TRP A 23 5.95 -9.07 10.52
N GLU A 24 4.83 -8.81 11.21
CA GLU A 24 4.28 -9.77 12.19
C GLU A 24 3.92 -11.11 11.57
N LYS A 25 3.60 -11.14 10.27
CA LYS A 25 3.34 -12.36 9.50
C LYS A 25 4.58 -12.99 8.88
N GLY A 26 5.75 -12.39 9.04
CA GLY A 26 7.03 -12.93 8.56
C GLY A 26 7.33 -12.67 7.08
N PHE A 27 6.69 -11.68 6.46
CA PHE A 27 7.02 -11.27 5.10
C PHE A 27 7.12 -9.74 4.95
N GLY A 28 7.90 -9.29 3.96
CA GLY A 28 7.95 -7.89 3.57
C GLY A 28 6.95 -7.58 2.46
N ILE A 29 6.68 -6.29 2.23
CA ILE A 29 5.92 -5.81 1.07
C ILE A 29 6.79 -4.92 0.18
N ARG A 30 6.33 -4.70 -1.05
CA ARG A 30 6.96 -3.76 -1.99
C ARG A 30 5.94 -3.09 -2.89
N TYR A 31 6.31 -1.93 -3.42
CA TYR A 31 5.54 -1.29 -4.48
C TYR A 31 5.70 -2.05 -5.81
N ARG A 32 4.58 -2.20 -6.52
CA ARG A 32 4.55 -2.70 -7.90
C ARG A 32 4.03 -1.62 -8.83
N LYS A 33 2.99 -1.91 -9.63
CA LYS A 33 2.52 -1.01 -10.66
C LYS A 33 1.82 0.20 -10.04
N SER A 34 2.15 1.38 -10.54
CA SER A 34 1.37 2.59 -10.31
C SER A 34 0.42 2.80 -11.50
N ILE A 35 -0.79 3.26 -11.20
CA ILE A 35 -1.75 3.70 -12.22
C ILE A 35 -1.81 5.22 -12.14
N LEU A 36 -1.55 5.85 -13.28
CA LEU A 36 -1.59 7.30 -13.44
C LEU A 36 -2.89 7.70 -14.12
N ASN A 37 -3.40 8.90 -13.80
CA ASN A 37 -4.50 9.52 -14.53
C ASN A 37 -4.00 10.19 -15.84
N VAL A 38 -4.90 10.80 -16.61
CA VAL A 38 -4.56 11.52 -17.86
C VAL A 38 -3.57 12.66 -17.62
N GLU A 39 -3.60 13.27 -16.44
CA GLU A 39 -2.70 14.35 -16.01
C GLU A 39 -1.35 13.82 -15.48
N ARG A 40 -1.12 12.50 -15.55
CA ARG A 40 0.07 11.80 -15.02
C ARG A 40 0.22 11.86 -13.50
N THR A 41 -0.85 12.15 -12.77
CA THR A 41 -0.92 12.07 -11.31
C THR A 41 -1.23 10.64 -10.88
N LYS A 42 -0.55 10.17 -9.83
CA LYS A 42 -0.72 8.83 -9.29
C LYS A 42 -2.11 8.67 -8.67
N CYS A 43 -2.94 7.82 -9.27
CA CYS A 43 -4.29 7.53 -8.80
C CYS A 43 -4.35 6.24 -7.99
N MET A 44 -3.51 5.24 -8.33
CA MET A 44 -3.40 4.00 -7.58
C MET A 44 -1.95 3.53 -7.49
N GLN A 45 -1.64 2.80 -6.43
CA GLN A 45 -0.36 2.12 -6.26
C GLN A 45 -0.62 0.71 -5.76
N GLU A 46 -0.17 -0.30 -6.51
CA GLU A 46 -0.17 -1.68 -6.04
C GLU A 46 0.88 -1.87 -4.94
N ILE A 47 0.47 -2.53 -3.87
CA ILE A 47 1.31 -3.04 -2.79
C ILE A 47 1.20 -4.56 -2.81
N VAL A 48 2.33 -5.27 -2.89
CA VAL A 48 2.38 -6.74 -3.03
C VAL A 48 3.36 -7.37 -2.05
N CYS A 49 3.19 -8.67 -1.76
CA CYS A 49 4.20 -9.49 -1.05
C CYS A 49 5.56 -9.29 -1.71
N GLY A 50 6.59 -9.01 -0.91
CA GLY A 50 7.99 -9.03 -1.28
C GLY A 50 8.59 -10.45 -1.31
N CYS A 51 7.75 -11.45 -1.05
CA CYS A 51 8.06 -12.87 -1.11
C CYS A 51 8.53 -13.25 -2.52
N ALA A 52 9.60 -14.04 -2.60
CA ALA A 52 10.18 -14.52 -3.85
C ALA A 52 9.25 -15.51 -4.57
#